data_AF-A0A9X0CWC2-F1
#
_entry.id   AF-A0A9X0CWC2-F1
#
_cell.length_a   1.000
_cell.length_b   1.000
_cell.length_c   1.000
_cell.angle_alpha   90.00
_cell.angle_beta   90.00
_cell.angle_gamma   90.00
#
_symmetry.space_group_name_H-M   'P 1'
#
loop_
_entity.id
_entity.type
_entity.pdbx_description
1 polymer ?
#
loop_
_entity_poly.entity_id
_entity_poly.type
_entity_poly.pdbx_seq_one_letter_code
_entity_poly.pdbx_strand_id
1 'polypeptide(L)'
;MSRKKKDNRQPEGVPLDLRIKKTVNPVTKIVEEIPELNPVWAEDVQFVPYTPPPMQLSSASVLDYGGVEEWSERMAFINDDLIWLLSLPHNRFWCQVIFDETLQQCLDSYLRSAPRNFDVSSVLPPESASLHENVHKRVFMTYLRMSTHKESKEDFFTLSTFGDILYENFLFDIPKIMDICVLYGGESSANTPLLQKMLENIFSKQPKYHGDLNATIPTVHETLDDILSRCGIIHKTDDPSNPPQKLTDAKNGATASLSVQQLEDIVLYLYDTTETLLAFAGTYSPVCESFHRHGFVQRIASFYELITPYFRQHLTSDVESRTLKDKWKLVKVALIKLCRVILRACCVEPLEGREMNHNDDQVQSCIEDYLQVLTSILSEKRFLSSYDSRFSIREDLNRMQKSKASVDETRVDYILAAVDSARKAFPCHLAQINNGGKQDSGPIVDLNDADKSVNGRSDEWTEEHISDVNGFIKEKNKGATSKTVDEVELFSMITHIQDILPGLGDGFVILCIEELNYDVEQVINLLLEDNLPPSLENANRNLSKEELMKTRKQPVATVLEQRTLGL
;
A
#
# COMPACT_ATOMS: atom_id res chain seq x y z
N MET A 1 34.02 41.40 47.29
CA MET A 1 33.50 40.01 47.22
C MET A 1 32.36 39.97 46.22
N SER A 2 32.66 39.62 44.97
CA SER A 2 31.67 39.62 43.89
C SER A 2 30.96 38.26 43.83
N ARG A 3 29.65 38.25 44.10
CA ARG A 3 28.78 37.07 43.97
C ARG A 3 28.67 36.71 42.48
N LYS A 4 29.38 35.66 42.05
CA LYS A 4 29.14 35.04 40.74
C LYS A 4 27.70 34.49 40.74
N LYS A 5 26.81 35.12 39.96
CA LYS A 5 25.59 34.47 39.45
C LYS A 5 26.04 33.18 38.76
N LYS A 6 25.69 32.03 39.34
CA LYS A 6 25.83 30.73 38.68
C LYS A 6 24.83 30.75 37.53
N ASP A 7 25.37 30.84 36.32
CA ASP A 7 24.63 30.82 35.08
C ASP A 7 23.82 29.52 35.02
N ASN A 8 22.51 29.63 34.86
CA ASN A 8 21.56 28.50 34.86
C ASN A 8 21.46 27.89 33.45
N ARG A 9 22.52 28.00 32.65
CA ARG A 9 22.57 27.44 31.30
C ARG A 9 22.79 25.94 31.42
N GLN A 10 21.79 25.19 30.95
CA GLN A 10 21.95 23.75 30.70
C GLN A 10 23.20 23.55 29.83
N PRO A 11 24.02 22.52 30.08
CA PRO A 11 25.14 22.22 29.20
C PRO A 11 24.55 21.94 27.81
N GLU A 12 25.01 22.68 26.80
CA GLU A 12 24.65 22.42 25.41
C GLU A 12 24.96 20.96 25.08
N GLY A 13 23.97 20.21 24.57
CA GLY A 13 24.18 18.84 24.07
C GLY A 13 24.05 17.70 25.09
N VAL A 14 23.25 17.84 26.16
CA VAL A 14 22.91 16.69 27.04
C VAL A 14 21.66 15.98 26.52
N PRO A 15 21.66 14.64 26.36
CA PRO A 15 20.47 13.86 25.98
C PRO A 15 19.30 14.06 26.95
N LEU A 16 18.06 14.10 26.44
CA LEU A 16 16.85 14.35 27.23
C LEU A 16 16.69 13.37 28.41
N ASP A 17 17.02 12.10 28.21
CA ASP A 17 16.98 11.05 29.22
C ASP A 17 17.95 11.26 30.41
N LEU A 18 18.93 12.15 30.25
CA LEU A 18 19.89 12.52 31.30
C LEU A 18 19.65 13.92 31.87
N ARG A 19 18.65 14.67 31.36
CA ARG A 19 18.36 16.03 31.82
C ARG A 19 17.60 16.01 33.13
N ILE A 20 17.97 16.96 34.00
CA ILE A 20 17.36 17.18 35.30
C ILE A 20 16.99 18.65 35.42
N LYS A 21 15.76 18.91 35.87
CA LYS A 21 15.23 20.24 36.13
C LYS A 21 15.09 20.47 37.63
N LYS A 22 15.68 21.56 38.11
CA LYS A 22 15.54 21.98 39.51
C LYS A 22 14.26 22.77 39.69
N THR A 23 13.39 22.34 40.58
CA THR A 23 12.15 23.04 40.92
C THR A 23 12.00 23.19 42.41
N VAL A 24 11.18 24.17 42.83
CA VAL A 24 10.90 24.38 44.25
C VAL A 24 9.56 23.73 44.54
N ASN A 25 9.55 22.75 45.43
CA ASN A 25 8.32 22.10 45.85
C ASN A 25 7.37 23.14 46.47
N PRO A 26 6.13 23.27 45.97
CA PRO A 26 5.22 24.33 46.40
C PRO A 26 4.84 24.21 47.87
N VAL A 27 4.86 22.99 48.44
CA VAL A 27 4.48 22.68 49.83
C VAL A 27 5.68 22.80 50.76
N THR A 28 6.78 22.09 50.48
CA THR A 28 7.93 22.00 51.40
C THR A 28 8.88 23.18 51.27
N LYS A 29 8.80 23.95 50.17
CA LYS A 29 9.74 25.02 49.77
C LYS A 29 11.18 24.53 49.59
N ILE A 30 11.40 23.22 49.50
CA ILE A 30 12.70 22.61 49.26
C ILE A 30 12.95 22.58 47.74
N VAL A 31 14.20 22.80 47.33
CA VAL A 31 14.62 22.62 45.94
C VAL A 31 14.77 21.13 45.67
N GLU A 32 14.00 20.63 44.72
CA GLU A 32 14.01 19.25 44.24
C GLU A 32 14.61 19.18 42.84
N GLU A 33 15.35 18.11 42.58
CA GLU A 33 15.93 17.80 41.28
C GLU A 33 15.09 16.69 40.64
N ILE A 34 14.32 17.04 39.61
CA ILE A 34 13.37 16.12 38.95
C ILE A 34 13.86 15.87 37.52
N PRO A 35 13.91 14.60 37.05
CA PRO A 35 14.20 14.31 35.65
C PRO A 35 13.25 15.06 34.71
N GLU A 36 13.74 15.50 33.55
CA GLU A 36 12.87 16.15 32.55
C GLU A 36 11.90 15.19 31.88
N LEU A 37 12.20 13.88 31.87
CA LEU A 37 11.24 12.82 31.58
C LEU A 37 10.60 12.36 32.88
N ASN A 38 9.45 12.94 33.21
CA ASN A 38 8.72 12.59 34.41
C ASN A 38 7.22 12.87 34.23
N PRO A 39 6.32 12.04 34.82
CA PRO A 39 4.88 12.25 34.72
C PRO A 39 4.41 13.65 35.15
N VAL A 40 5.13 14.31 36.08
CA VAL A 40 4.79 15.66 36.54
C VAL A 40 4.86 16.72 35.43
N TRP A 41 5.53 16.42 34.33
CA TRP A 41 5.66 17.31 33.17
C TRP A 41 4.68 17.01 32.05
N ALA A 42 3.90 15.92 32.14
CA ALA A 42 2.79 15.67 31.24
C ALA A 42 1.63 16.61 31.59
N GLU A 43 0.85 16.98 30.58
CA GLU A 43 -0.33 17.83 30.73
C GLU A 43 -1.57 16.94 30.91
N ASP A 44 -2.51 17.41 31.72
CA ASP A 44 -3.79 16.73 31.96
C ASP A 44 -4.73 17.00 30.77
N VAL A 45 -4.56 16.19 29.72
CA VAL A 45 -5.34 16.21 28.48
C VAL A 45 -6.00 14.85 28.32
N GLN A 46 -7.19 14.83 27.75
CA GLN A 46 -7.92 13.60 27.47
C GLN A 46 -8.11 13.42 25.98
N PHE A 47 -7.34 12.52 25.38
CA PHE A 47 -7.49 12.19 23.97
C PHE A 47 -8.65 11.22 23.77
N VAL A 48 -9.56 11.57 22.86
CA VAL A 48 -10.69 10.70 22.53
C VAL A 48 -10.27 9.56 21.58
N PRO A 49 -10.74 8.32 21.79
CA PRO A 49 -10.43 7.24 20.86
C PRO A 49 -11.11 7.46 19.51
N TYR A 50 -10.44 7.05 18.44
CA TYR A 50 -10.95 7.09 17.07
C TYR A 50 -12.05 6.05 16.84
N THR A 51 -13.01 6.40 15.97
CA THR A 51 -14.01 5.49 15.42
C THR A 51 -14.07 5.67 13.90
N PRO A 52 -14.29 4.60 13.11
CA PRO A 52 -14.42 4.72 11.66
C PRO A 52 -15.64 5.56 11.26
N PRO A 53 -15.65 6.17 10.06
CA PRO A 53 -16.82 6.87 9.56
C PRO A 53 -18.02 5.90 9.41
N PRO A 54 -19.26 6.38 9.55
CA PRO A 54 -20.44 5.56 9.29
C PRO A 54 -20.41 4.96 7.89
N MET A 55 -20.56 3.65 7.77
CA MET A 55 -20.53 2.95 6.49
C MET A 55 -21.72 3.36 5.62
N GLN A 56 -21.45 3.95 4.46
CA GLN A 56 -22.45 4.22 3.45
C GLN A 56 -22.26 3.24 2.27
N LEU A 57 -23.09 2.21 2.20
CA LEU A 57 -22.98 1.13 1.21
C LEU A 57 -23.25 1.59 -0.24
N SER A 58 -23.93 2.72 -0.43
CA SER A 58 -24.13 3.33 -1.76
C SER A 58 -24.59 4.79 -1.66
N SER A 59 -24.40 5.58 -2.72
CA SER A 59 -24.93 6.94 -2.85
C SER A 59 -26.47 7.03 -2.79
N ALA A 60 -27.16 5.89 -2.95
CA ALA A 60 -28.61 5.77 -2.84
C ALA A 60 -29.10 5.45 -1.41
N SER A 61 -28.21 5.07 -0.50
CA SER A 61 -28.56 4.84 0.91
C SER A 61 -28.70 6.16 1.65
N VAL A 62 -29.70 6.24 2.55
CA VAL A 62 -29.95 7.43 3.37
C VAL A 62 -28.69 7.73 4.17
N LEU A 63 -28.12 8.92 3.95
CA LEU A 63 -27.00 9.44 4.73
C LEU A 63 -27.41 9.49 6.20
N ASP A 64 -26.66 8.81 7.06
CA ASP A 64 -26.76 8.97 8.51
C ASP A 64 -26.12 10.30 8.90
N TYR A 65 -26.84 11.40 8.67
CA TYR A 65 -26.36 12.75 8.97
C TYR A 65 -25.97 12.90 10.44
N GLY A 66 -26.70 12.27 11.36
CA GLY A 66 -26.38 12.30 12.79
C GLY A 66 -25.08 11.57 13.09
N GLY A 67 -24.89 10.36 12.55
CA GLY A 67 -23.64 9.63 12.70
C GLY A 67 -22.44 10.33 12.07
N VAL A 68 -22.61 10.99 10.92
CA VAL A 68 -21.53 11.76 10.26
C VAL A 68 -21.17 13.01 11.06
N GLU A 69 -22.15 13.69 11.66
CA GLU A 69 -21.93 14.85 12.53
C GLU A 69 -21.17 14.44 13.81
N GLU A 70 -21.63 13.39 14.51
CA GLU A 70 -20.95 12.85 15.70
C GLU A 70 -19.50 12.44 15.39
N TRP A 71 -19.31 11.72 14.28
CA TRP A 71 -17.98 11.33 13.83
C TRP A 71 -17.10 12.55 13.50
N SER A 72 -17.66 13.57 12.83
CA SER A 72 -16.92 14.78 12.48
C SER A 72 -16.51 15.59 13.70
N GLU A 73 -17.38 15.69 14.72
CA GLU A 73 -17.06 16.33 15.99
C GLU A 73 -15.92 15.59 16.72
N ARG A 74 -15.99 14.25 16.77
CA ARG A 74 -14.92 13.41 17.33
C ARG A 74 -13.59 13.62 16.61
N MET A 75 -13.62 13.66 15.27
CA MET A 75 -12.43 13.91 14.46
C MET A 75 -11.86 15.31 14.66
N ALA A 76 -12.70 16.31 14.94
CA ALA A 76 -12.25 17.66 15.25
C ALA A 76 -11.47 17.70 16.57
N PHE A 77 -11.95 17.03 17.63
CA PHE A 77 -11.20 16.90 18.88
C PHE A 77 -9.84 16.24 18.66
N ILE A 78 -9.81 15.09 17.97
CA ILE A 78 -8.54 14.38 17.66
C ILE A 78 -7.60 15.30 16.87
N ASN A 79 -8.10 16.01 15.86
CA ASN A 79 -7.30 16.91 15.06
C ASN A 79 -6.68 18.03 15.91
N ASP A 80 -7.46 18.67 16.77
CA ASP A 80 -7.01 19.79 17.59
C ASP A 80 -6.02 19.34 18.67
N ASP A 81 -6.27 18.19 19.30
CA ASP A 81 -5.37 17.60 20.29
C ASP A 81 -4.04 17.17 19.66
N LEU A 82 -4.06 16.61 18.45
CA LEU A 82 -2.82 16.28 17.73
C LEU A 82 -2.08 17.52 17.21
N ILE A 83 -2.78 18.61 16.87
CA ILE A 83 -2.13 19.91 16.59
C ILE A 83 -1.40 20.38 17.83
N TRP A 84 -2.07 20.36 18.97
CA TRP A 84 -1.49 20.74 20.25
C TRP A 84 -0.27 19.86 20.59
N LEU A 85 -0.40 18.54 20.53
CA LEU A 85 0.67 17.58 20.80
C LEU A 85 1.91 17.83 19.93
N LEU A 86 1.71 18.00 18.62
CA LEU A 86 2.79 18.26 17.66
C LEU A 86 3.44 19.63 17.85
N SER A 87 2.74 20.58 18.48
CA SER A 87 3.29 21.91 18.82
C SER A 87 4.14 21.91 20.09
N LEU A 88 4.07 20.86 20.92
CA LEU A 88 4.83 20.79 22.17
C LEU A 88 6.34 20.76 21.92
N PRO A 89 7.15 21.38 22.80
CA PRO A 89 8.61 21.23 22.78
C PRO A 89 9.00 19.77 23.06
N HIS A 90 10.18 19.38 22.62
CA HIS A 90 10.66 17.98 22.62
C HIS A 90 10.44 17.27 23.97
N ASN A 91 10.86 17.87 25.09
CA ASN A 91 10.69 17.26 26.41
C ASN A 91 9.22 17.06 26.82
N ARG A 92 8.34 18.03 26.52
CA ARG A 92 6.90 17.95 26.85
C ARG A 92 6.17 16.96 25.96
N PHE A 93 6.51 16.92 24.67
CA PHE A 93 6.00 15.92 23.73
C PHE A 93 6.29 14.51 24.25
N TRP A 94 7.54 14.23 24.60
CA TRP A 94 7.93 12.92 25.10
C TRP A 94 7.34 12.57 26.47
N CYS A 95 7.12 13.54 27.35
CA CYS A 95 6.36 13.28 28.58
C CYS A 95 4.92 12.89 28.29
N GLN A 96 4.25 13.57 27.35
CA GLN A 96 2.88 13.21 26.98
C GLN A 96 2.83 11.80 26.37
N VAL A 97 3.70 11.52 25.40
CA VAL A 97 3.75 10.22 24.71
C VAL A 97 4.01 9.04 25.64
N ILE A 98 4.88 9.22 26.63
CA ILE A 98 5.27 8.13 27.55
C ILE A 98 4.23 7.92 28.65
N PHE A 99 3.63 9.01 29.17
CA PHE A 99 2.86 8.96 30.42
C PHE A 99 1.34 9.13 30.24
N ASP A 100 0.85 9.48 29.04
CA ASP A 100 -0.57 9.60 28.76
C ASP A 100 -1.12 8.36 28.03
N GLU A 101 -1.84 7.53 28.78
CA GLU A 101 -2.48 6.32 28.25
C GLU A 101 -3.60 6.65 27.25
N THR A 102 -4.27 7.80 27.38
CA THR A 102 -5.38 8.19 26.49
C THR A 102 -4.87 8.54 25.10
N LEU A 103 -3.69 9.15 25.02
CA LEU A 103 -3.00 9.39 23.74
C LEU A 103 -2.68 8.07 23.03
N GLN A 104 -2.14 7.08 23.74
CA GLN A 104 -1.88 5.77 23.16
C GLN A 104 -3.17 5.11 22.67
N GLN A 105 -4.25 5.14 23.46
CA GLN A 105 -5.55 4.61 23.06
C GLN A 105 -6.11 5.31 21.81
N CYS A 106 -5.92 6.62 21.68
CA CYS A 106 -6.31 7.39 20.49
C CYS A 106 -5.53 6.94 19.24
N LEU A 107 -4.20 6.82 19.34
CA LEU A 107 -3.37 6.39 18.22
C LEU A 107 -3.63 4.93 17.84
N ASP A 108 -3.81 4.05 18.82
CA ASP A 108 -4.07 2.62 18.61
C ASP A 108 -5.44 2.37 17.96
N SER A 109 -6.48 3.08 18.44
CA SER A 109 -7.81 2.99 17.84
C SER A 109 -7.82 3.52 16.40
N TYR A 110 -7.03 4.54 16.10
CA TYR A 110 -6.85 5.05 14.74
C TYR A 110 -6.20 4.02 13.83
N LEU A 111 -5.01 3.50 14.20
CA LEU A 111 -4.31 2.50 13.38
C LEU A 111 -5.18 1.26 13.13
N ARG A 112 -5.89 0.79 14.16
CA ARG A 112 -6.78 -0.38 14.05
C ARG A 112 -7.96 -0.14 13.12
N SER A 113 -8.58 1.04 13.16
CA SER A 113 -9.93 1.23 12.59
C SER A 113 -10.00 2.19 11.42
N ALA A 114 -8.93 2.90 11.09
CA ALA A 114 -8.90 3.81 9.95
C ALA A 114 -9.15 3.03 8.64
N PRO A 115 -10.02 3.51 7.74
CA PRO A 115 -10.23 2.87 6.44
C PRO A 115 -8.93 2.75 5.65
N ARG A 116 -8.64 1.54 5.13
CA ARG A 116 -7.50 1.30 4.23
C ARG A 116 -7.86 1.74 2.81
N ASN A 117 -6.86 1.95 1.97
CA ASN A 117 -7.04 2.40 0.58
C ASN A 117 -7.77 1.39 -0.32
N PHE A 118 -7.82 0.12 0.09
CA PHE A 118 -8.50 -0.96 -0.61
C PHE A 118 -9.85 -1.35 0.03
N ASP A 119 -10.23 -0.68 1.13
CA ASP A 119 -11.55 -0.85 1.73
C ASP A 119 -12.63 -0.16 0.88
N VAL A 120 -13.89 -0.50 1.16
CA VAL A 120 -15.03 0.22 0.59
C VAL A 120 -15.08 1.61 1.22
N SER A 121 -14.67 2.62 0.45
CA SER A 121 -14.71 4.01 0.90
C SER A 121 -16.13 4.49 1.20
N SER A 122 -16.31 5.06 2.38
CA SER A 122 -17.53 5.80 2.71
C SER A 122 -17.54 7.13 1.96
N VAL A 123 -18.69 7.52 1.41
CA VAL A 123 -18.83 8.82 0.74
C VAL A 123 -18.96 9.90 1.82
N LEU A 124 -17.86 10.59 2.09
CA LEU A 124 -17.83 11.68 3.08
C LEU A 124 -18.13 13.04 2.42
N PRO A 125 -18.84 13.95 3.11
CA PRO A 125 -18.91 15.34 2.72
C PRO A 125 -17.50 15.96 2.57
N PRO A 126 -17.29 16.95 1.70
CA PRO A 126 -15.95 17.51 1.44
C PRO A 126 -15.22 18.03 2.70
N GLU A 127 -15.95 18.62 3.63
CA GLU A 127 -15.40 19.11 4.90
C GLU A 127 -14.92 17.95 5.80
N SER A 128 -15.77 16.93 5.95
CA SER A 128 -15.48 15.68 6.66
C SER A 128 -14.30 14.91 6.04
N ALA A 129 -14.21 14.87 4.71
CA ALA A 129 -13.09 14.27 4.00
C ALA A 129 -11.78 15.04 4.24
N SER A 130 -11.81 16.38 4.20
CA SER A 130 -10.64 17.21 4.51
C SER A 130 -10.20 17.04 5.97
N LEU A 131 -11.14 16.95 6.91
CA LEU A 131 -10.85 16.68 8.30
C LEU A 131 -10.21 15.30 8.49
N HIS A 132 -10.69 14.28 7.77
CA HIS A 132 -10.07 12.95 7.75
C HIS A 132 -8.62 12.99 7.28
N GLU A 133 -8.36 13.67 6.16
CA GLU A 133 -7.00 13.84 5.60
C GLU A 133 -6.06 14.55 6.60
N ASN A 134 -6.57 15.56 7.31
CA ASN A 134 -5.80 16.27 8.33
C ASN A 134 -5.44 15.38 9.52
N VAL A 135 -6.39 14.59 10.05
CA VAL A 135 -6.12 13.63 11.13
C VAL A 135 -5.16 12.55 10.65
N HIS A 136 -5.39 11.99 9.45
CA HIS A 136 -4.52 10.99 8.84
C HIS A 136 -3.07 11.47 8.77
N LYS A 137 -2.85 12.70 8.28
CA LYS A 137 -1.53 13.33 8.25
C LYS A 137 -0.94 13.51 9.65
N ARG A 138 -1.73 13.93 10.64
CA ARG A 138 -1.24 14.20 12.00
C ARG A 138 -0.85 12.95 12.76
N VAL A 139 -1.58 11.87 12.59
CA VAL A 139 -1.20 10.56 13.14
C VAL A 139 0.14 10.13 12.56
N PHE A 140 0.34 10.23 11.24
CA PHE A 140 1.64 9.95 10.62
C PHE A 140 2.76 10.83 11.17
N MET A 141 2.54 12.15 11.28
CA MET A 141 3.53 13.08 11.82
C MET A 141 3.87 12.79 13.29
N THR A 142 2.90 12.29 14.06
CA THR A 142 3.11 11.89 15.46
C THR A 142 4.02 10.66 15.52
N TYR A 143 3.72 9.61 14.74
CA TYR A 143 4.60 8.43 14.63
C TYR A 143 5.98 8.77 14.07
N LEU A 144 6.07 9.68 13.09
CA LEU A 144 7.34 10.18 12.56
C LEU A 144 8.19 10.83 13.66
N ARG A 145 7.58 11.70 14.47
CA ARG A 145 8.26 12.35 15.60
C ARG A 145 8.71 11.33 16.65
N MET A 146 7.84 10.37 17.00
CA MET A 146 8.20 9.27 17.92
C MET A 146 9.33 8.39 17.39
N SER A 147 9.44 8.17 16.08
CA SER A 147 10.54 7.41 15.47
C SER A 147 11.87 8.19 15.35
N THR A 148 11.88 9.48 15.71
CA THR A 148 13.03 10.38 15.52
C THR A 148 13.78 10.61 16.84
N HIS A 149 14.82 9.80 17.09
CA HIS A 149 15.65 9.90 18.31
C HIS A 149 16.41 11.23 18.48
N LYS A 150 16.52 12.02 17.40
CA LYS A 150 17.25 13.29 17.35
C LYS A 150 16.47 14.31 16.53
N GLU A 151 15.67 15.13 17.20
CA GLU A 151 14.88 16.21 16.59
C GLU A 151 15.77 17.43 16.23
N SER A 152 16.78 17.72 17.04
CA SER A 152 17.74 18.80 16.79
C SER A 152 19.14 18.46 17.34
N LYS A 153 20.09 19.40 17.32
CA LYS A 153 21.40 19.17 17.95
C LYS A 153 21.27 19.18 19.47
N GLU A 154 20.32 19.96 19.96
CA GLU A 154 20.02 20.19 21.36
C GLU A 154 18.99 19.20 21.88
N ASP A 155 18.13 18.62 21.04
CA ASP A 155 17.01 17.76 21.43
C ASP A 155 17.16 16.36 20.83
N PHE A 156 17.61 15.43 21.68
CA PHE A 156 17.89 14.06 21.32
C PHE A 156 17.97 13.15 22.55
N PHE A 157 17.93 11.85 22.32
CA PHE A 157 18.09 10.81 23.34
C PHE A 157 19.43 10.08 23.21
N THR A 158 19.85 9.42 24.28
CA THR A 158 20.80 8.31 24.22
C THR A 158 20.17 7.18 23.39
N LEU A 159 20.94 6.59 22.48
CA LEU A 159 20.42 5.61 21.51
C LEU A 159 19.76 4.38 22.16
N SER A 160 20.37 3.83 23.22
CA SER A 160 19.82 2.68 23.93
C SER A 160 18.53 3.03 24.65
N THR A 161 18.52 4.15 25.40
CA THR A 161 17.34 4.60 26.13
C THR A 161 16.17 4.90 25.19
N PHE A 162 16.44 5.48 24.03
CA PHE A 162 15.41 5.69 23.02
C PHE A 162 14.76 4.37 22.58
N GLY A 163 15.57 3.37 22.23
CA GLY A 163 15.06 2.04 21.85
C GLY A 163 14.23 1.38 22.96
N ASP A 164 14.67 1.52 24.22
CA ASP A 164 13.94 1.01 25.38
C ASP A 164 12.62 1.76 25.60
N ILE A 165 12.61 3.09 25.44
CA ILE A 165 11.38 3.90 25.54
C ILE A 165 10.35 3.45 24.51
N LEU A 166 10.77 3.23 23.25
CA LEU A 166 9.85 2.78 22.21
C LEU A 166 9.20 1.43 22.57
N TYR A 167 10.02 0.48 23.03
CA TYR A 167 9.63 -0.90 23.27
C TYR A 167 8.83 -1.09 24.55
N GLU A 168 9.38 -0.63 25.67
CA GLU A 168 8.84 -0.92 27.01
C GLU A 168 7.56 -0.10 27.30
N ASN A 169 7.30 0.98 26.54
CA ASN A 169 6.06 1.76 26.64
C ASN A 169 5.06 1.45 25.51
N PHE A 170 5.26 0.37 24.75
CA PHE A 170 4.37 -0.08 23.67
C PHE A 170 4.04 0.99 22.60
N LEU A 171 4.95 1.96 22.40
CA LEU A 171 4.79 3.03 21.41
C LEU A 171 4.80 2.48 19.98
N PHE A 172 5.53 1.38 19.79
CA PHE A 172 5.48 0.57 18.58
C PHE A 172 5.41 -0.90 18.97
N ASP A 173 4.70 -1.66 18.15
CA ASP A 173 4.71 -3.12 18.12
C ASP A 173 4.60 -3.56 16.65
N ILE A 174 4.79 -4.85 16.37
CA ILE A 174 4.75 -5.35 14.99
C ILE A 174 3.39 -5.10 14.31
N PRO A 175 2.23 -5.36 14.95
CA PRO A 175 0.92 -4.97 14.40
C PRO A 175 0.81 -3.48 14.06
N LYS A 176 1.19 -2.57 14.97
CA LYS A 176 1.19 -1.12 14.73
C LYS A 176 2.08 -0.74 13.54
N ILE A 177 3.26 -1.35 13.43
CA ILE A 177 4.17 -1.13 12.31
C ILE A 177 3.53 -1.58 10.99
N MET A 178 2.86 -2.73 10.97
CA MET A 178 2.13 -3.22 9.80
C MET A 178 0.97 -2.27 9.43
N ASP A 179 0.19 -1.81 10.42
CA ASP A 179 -0.89 -0.85 10.22
C ASP A 179 -0.38 0.49 9.67
N ILE A 180 0.74 1.01 10.18
CA ILE A 180 1.39 2.21 9.64
C ILE A 180 1.83 1.97 8.18
N CYS A 181 2.35 0.79 7.85
CA CYS A 181 2.76 0.48 6.48
C CYS A 181 1.59 0.40 5.51
N VAL A 182 0.48 -0.21 5.90
CA VAL A 182 -0.69 -0.30 5.01
C VAL A 182 -1.43 1.03 4.86
N LEU A 183 -1.41 1.89 5.89
CA LEU A 183 -2.03 3.21 5.84
C LEU A 183 -1.18 4.25 5.08
N TYR A 184 0.16 4.20 5.22
CA TYR A 184 1.04 5.28 4.76
C TYR A 184 2.12 4.84 3.76
N GLY A 185 2.37 3.54 3.62
CA GLY A 185 3.41 2.97 2.78
C GLY A 185 2.91 2.35 1.48
N GLY A 186 3.64 1.36 0.98
CA GLY A 186 3.36 0.66 -0.27
C GLY A 186 4.05 1.28 -1.50
N GLU A 187 4.08 0.53 -2.59
CA GLU A 187 4.82 0.89 -3.81
C GLU A 187 4.34 2.20 -4.45
N SER A 188 3.06 2.53 -4.30
CA SER A 188 2.44 3.74 -4.86
C SER A 188 2.42 4.95 -3.94
N SER A 189 2.85 4.83 -2.67
CA SER A 189 2.79 5.93 -1.71
C SER A 189 3.98 6.88 -1.84
N ALA A 190 3.69 8.18 -1.90
CA ALA A 190 4.71 9.22 -1.86
C ALA A 190 5.45 9.30 -0.51
N ASN A 191 4.87 8.73 0.56
CA ASN A 191 5.47 8.75 1.90
C ASN A 191 6.44 7.60 2.15
N THR A 192 6.50 6.61 1.26
CA THR A 192 7.33 5.39 1.40
C THR A 192 8.79 5.68 1.74
N PRO A 193 9.51 6.64 1.09
CA PRO A 193 10.90 6.93 1.46
C PRO A 193 11.06 7.46 2.90
N LEU A 194 10.09 8.25 3.38
CA LEU A 194 10.12 8.78 4.74
C LEU A 194 9.78 7.68 5.75
N LEU A 195 8.79 6.84 5.44
CA LEU A 195 8.41 5.72 6.28
C LEU A 195 9.53 4.67 6.36
N GLN A 196 10.25 4.41 5.27
CA GLN A 196 11.46 3.58 5.28
C GLN A 196 12.47 4.06 6.32
N LYS A 197 12.77 5.37 6.32
CA LYS A 197 13.68 5.97 7.31
C LYS A 197 13.15 5.85 8.75
N MET A 198 11.83 5.97 8.95
CA MET A 198 11.21 5.74 10.26
C MET A 198 11.46 4.31 10.74
N LEU A 199 11.19 3.33 9.89
CA LEU A 199 11.35 1.91 10.19
C LEU A 199 12.81 1.53 10.40
N GLU A 200 13.73 2.04 9.58
CA GLU A 200 15.18 1.89 9.79
C GLU A 200 15.61 2.39 11.15
N ASN A 201 15.11 3.56 11.59
CA ASN A 201 15.39 4.07 12.93
C ASN A 201 14.83 3.15 14.01
N ILE A 202 13.59 2.70 13.89
CA ILE A 202 12.94 1.84 14.89
C ILE A 202 13.70 0.52 15.04
N PHE A 203 13.90 -0.22 13.95
CA PHE A 203 14.58 -1.53 13.97
C PHE A 203 16.07 -1.42 14.34
N SER A 204 16.78 -0.38 13.90
CA SER A 204 18.19 -0.21 14.25
C SER A 204 18.44 0.21 15.70
N LYS A 205 17.52 0.95 16.32
CA LYS A 205 17.63 1.37 17.73
C LYS A 205 17.04 0.36 18.69
N GLN A 206 16.11 -0.47 18.23
CA GLN A 206 15.53 -1.54 19.03
C GLN A 206 15.50 -2.87 18.24
N PRO A 207 16.57 -3.68 18.36
CA PRO A 207 16.64 -4.96 17.66
C PRO A 207 15.62 -6.01 18.14
N LYS A 208 15.02 -5.87 19.34
CA LYS A 208 14.01 -6.81 19.85
C LYS A 208 12.82 -6.97 18.90
N TYR A 209 12.48 -5.94 18.11
CA TYR A 209 11.41 -6.04 17.11
C TYR A 209 11.67 -7.11 16.05
N HIS A 210 12.92 -7.46 15.73
CA HIS A 210 13.19 -8.61 14.87
C HIS A 210 12.76 -9.95 15.52
N GLY A 211 12.94 -10.06 16.84
CA GLY A 211 12.45 -11.21 17.61
C GLY A 211 10.93 -11.28 17.58
N ASP A 212 10.25 -10.17 17.81
CA ASP A 212 8.79 -10.08 17.78
C ASP A 212 8.22 -10.38 16.40
N LEU A 213 8.89 -9.92 15.33
CA LEU A 213 8.51 -10.26 13.96
C LEU A 213 8.61 -11.76 13.71
N ASN A 214 9.71 -12.40 14.13
CA ASN A 214 9.89 -13.84 14.01
C ASN A 214 8.85 -14.63 14.82
N ALA A 215 8.39 -14.10 15.96
CA ALA A 215 7.29 -14.69 16.73
C ALA A 215 5.91 -14.45 16.09
N THR A 216 5.76 -13.37 15.32
CA THR A 216 4.49 -12.99 14.66
C THR A 216 4.23 -13.82 13.40
N ILE A 217 5.26 -14.11 12.59
CA ILE A 217 5.10 -14.82 11.30
C ILE A 217 4.39 -16.19 11.45
N PRO A 218 4.71 -17.06 12.43
CA PRO A 218 3.98 -18.30 12.66
C PRO A 218 2.48 -18.11 12.90
N THR A 219 2.06 -17.03 13.56
CA THR A 219 0.62 -16.74 13.79
C THR A 219 -0.13 -16.44 12.49
N VAL A 220 0.57 -15.86 11.49
CA VAL A 220 0.03 -15.69 10.13
C VAL A 220 -0.10 -17.05 9.44
N HIS A 221 0.85 -17.97 9.64
CA HIS A 221 0.72 -19.33 9.12
C HIS A 221 -0.49 -20.06 9.71
N GLU A 222 -0.67 -19.96 11.03
CA GLU A 222 -1.82 -20.51 11.75
C GLU A 222 -3.14 -19.91 11.24
N THR A 223 -3.16 -18.60 10.98
CA THR A 223 -4.32 -17.93 10.39
C THR A 223 -4.70 -18.52 9.01
N LEU A 224 -3.71 -18.80 8.16
CA LEU A 224 -3.95 -19.47 6.88
C LEU A 224 -4.43 -20.91 7.05
N ASP A 225 -3.94 -21.63 8.08
CA ASP A 225 -4.43 -22.98 8.42
C ASP A 225 -5.89 -22.96 8.88
N ASP A 226 -6.23 -22.00 9.74
CA ASP A 226 -7.59 -21.83 10.25
C ASP A 226 -8.57 -21.53 9.10
N ILE A 227 -8.15 -20.76 8.10
CA ILE A 227 -8.96 -20.51 6.90
C ILE A 227 -9.17 -21.79 6.08
N LEU A 228 -8.12 -22.59 5.86
CA LEU A 228 -8.26 -23.89 5.18
C LEU A 228 -9.21 -24.81 5.96
N SER A 229 -9.03 -24.90 7.27
CA SER A 229 -9.85 -25.71 8.17
C SER A 229 -11.33 -25.27 8.17
N ARG A 230 -11.59 -23.96 8.21
CA ARG A 230 -12.95 -23.39 8.07
C ARG A 230 -13.60 -23.73 6.72
N CYS A 231 -12.81 -23.86 5.66
CA CYS A 231 -13.25 -24.31 4.35
C CYS A 231 -13.34 -25.85 4.22
N GLY A 232 -13.05 -26.59 5.28
CA GLY A 232 -13.04 -28.07 5.28
C GLY A 232 -11.90 -28.68 4.46
N ILE A 233 -10.82 -27.94 4.22
CA ILE A 233 -9.67 -28.37 3.44
C ILE A 233 -8.59 -28.92 4.38
N ILE A 234 -8.24 -30.19 4.20
CA ILE A 234 -7.20 -30.88 4.99
C ILE A 234 -5.87 -30.84 4.22
N HIS A 235 -4.75 -30.70 4.93
CA HIS A 235 -3.43 -30.71 4.32
C HIS A 235 -3.08 -32.07 3.72
N LYS A 236 -2.30 -32.06 2.64
CA LYS A 236 -1.83 -33.28 1.95
C LYS A 236 -0.98 -34.19 2.85
N THR A 237 -0.44 -33.67 3.97
CA THR A 237 0.45 -34.38 4.89
C THR A 237 -0.26 -35.08 6.04
N ASP A 238 -1.55 -34.82 6.26
CA ASP A 238 -2.31 -35.49 7.31
C ASP A 238 -2.75 -36.86 6.79
N ASP A 239 -2.22 -37.93 7.38
CA ASP A 239 -2.65 -39.29 7.10
C ASP A 239 -4.17 -39.37 7.34
N PRO A 240 -4.97 -39.73 6.30
CA PRO A 240 -6.43 -39.80 6.42
C PRO A 240 -6.91 -40.84 7.45
N SER A 241 -6.00 -41.66 7.99
CA SER A 241 -6.30 -42.66 9.00
C SER A 241 -6.24 -42.16 10.45
N ASN A 242 -5.62 -41.02 10.78
CA ASN A 242 -5.58 -40.52 12.16
C ASN A 242 -5.10 -39.05 12.31
N PRO A 243 -5.96 -38.03 12.21
CA PRO A 243 -5.57 -36.68 12.62
C PRO A 243 -5.52 -36.58 14.15
N PRO A 244 -4.47 -35.99 14.76
CA PRO A 244 -4.50 -35.61 16.17
C PRO A 244 -5.53 -34.50 16.37
N GLN A 245 -6.77 -34.86 16.69
CA GLN A 245 -7.82 -33.90 17.01
C GLN A 245 -7.54 -33.24 18.37
N LYS A 246 -7.47 -31.91 18.40
CA LYS A 246 -7.64 -31.17 19.66
C LYS A 246 -9.07 -31.44 20.15
N LEU A 247 -9.25 -31.64 21.46
CA LEU A 247 -10.57 -31.93 22.06
C LEU A 247 -11.65 -30.85 21.79
N THR A 248 -11.26 -29.69 21.27
CA THR A 248 -12.16 -28.60 20.85
C THR A 248 -12.81 -28.82 19.49
N ASP A 249 -12.22 -29.63 18.61
CA ASP A 249 -12.60 -29.72 17.20
C ASP A 249 -13.69 -30.79 16.94
N ALA A 250 -14.00 -31.59 17.96
CA ALA A 250 -14.97 -32.69 17.89
C ALA A 250 -16.44 -32.25 17.77
N LYS A 251 -16.74 -30.94 17.72
CA LYS A 251 -18.12 -30.43 17.65
C LYS A 251 -18.63 -30.03 16.28
N ASN A 252 -17.78 -29.90 15.26
CA ASN A 252 -18.23 -29.56 13.92
C ASN A 252 -18.05 -30.77 13.00
N GLY A 253 -19.04 -31.67 13.05
CA GLY A 253 -19.17 -32.76 12.09
C GLY A 253 -19.24 -32.26 10.65
N ALA A 254 -18.82 -33.12 9.73
CA ALA A 254 -18.76 -32.95 8.29
C ALA A 254 -19.81 -32.00 7.66
N THR A 255 -19.32 -31.15 6.75
CA THR A 255 -20.07 -30.55 5.62
C THR A 255 -21.25 -29.65 5.96
N ALA A 256 -21.02 -28.57 6.70
CA ALA A 256 -21.83 -27.35 6.50
C ALA A 256 -21.13 -26.51 5.43
N SER A 257 -21.75 -26.35 4.25
CA SER A 257 -21.28 -25.38 3.25
C SER A 257 -21.33 -23.98 3.87
N LEU A 258 -20.22 -23.25 3.82
CA LEU A 258 -20.18 -21.86 4.30
C LEU A 258 -21.23 -21.01 3.56
N SER A 259 -21.84 -20.08 4.27
CA SER A 259 -22.73 -19.09 3.65
C SER A 259 -21.95 -18.13 2.74
N VAL A 260 -22.64 -17.46 1.82
CA VAL A 260 -22.01 -16.45 0.94
C VAL A 260 -21.34 -15.34 1.76
N GLN A 261 -21.98 -14.88 2.84
CA GLN A 261 -21.39 -13.91 3.77
C GLN A 261 -20.12 -14.44 4.42
N GLN A 262 -20.11 -15.69 4.89
CA GLN A 262 -18.91 -16.27 5.50
C GLN A 262 -17.76 -16.41 4.50
N LEU A 263 -18.06 -16.69 3.23
CA LEU A 263 -17.06 -16.71 2.15
C LEU A 263 -16.55 -15.30 1.85
N GLU A 264 -17.44 -14.30 1.83
CA GLU A 264 -17.06 -12.90 1.66
C GLU A 264 -16.16 -12.41 2.79
N ASP A 265 -16.51 -12.71 4.04
CA ASP A 265 -15.69 -12.36 5.21
C ASP A 265 -14.29 -13.00 5.11
N ILE A 266 -14.19 -14.26 4.66
CA ILE A 266 -12.89 -14.92 4.44
C ILE A 266 -12.09 -14.22 3.34
N VAL A 267 -12.72 -13.87 2.21
CA VAL A 267 -12.03 -13.19 1.10
C VAL A 267 -11.56 -11.81 1.51
N LEU A 268 -12.40 -11.04 2.20
CA LEU A 268 -12.04 -9.71 2.72
C LEU A 268 -10.90 -9.80 3.74
N TYR A 269 -10.97 -10.76 4.66
CA TYR A 269 -9.93 -10.97 5.64
C TYR A 269 -8.60 -11.41 5.02
N LEU A 270 -8.63 -12.32 4.03
CA LEU A 270 -7.44 -12.69 3.27
C LEU A 270 -6.87 -11.51 2.49
N TYR A 271 -7.74 -10.68 1.91
CA TYR A 271 -7.30 -9.52 1.15
C TYR A 271 -6.60 -8.51 2.04
N ASP A 272 -7.23 -8.13 3.15
CA ASP A 272 -6.65 -7.23 4.15
C ASP A 272 -5.34 -7.77 4.72
N THR A 273 -5.29 -9.05 5.10
CA THR A 273 -4.07 -9.70 5.60
C THR A 273 -2.96 -9.62 4.55
N THR A 274 -3.26 -9.92 3.30
CA THR A 274 -2.24 -9.98 2.25
C THR A 274 -1.75 -8.60 1.84
N GLU A 275 -2.66 -7.62 1.70
CA GLU A 275 -2.29 -6.24 1.37
C GLU A 275 -1.51 -5.58 2.51
N THR A 276 -1.85 -5.87 3.77
CA THR A 276 -1.11 -5.40 4.94
C THR A 276 0.33 -5.93 4.95
N LEU A 277 0.50 -7.23 4.72
CA LEU A 277 1.83 -7.85 4.61
C LEU A 277 2.60 -7.34 3.39
N LEU A 278 1.92 -7.14 2.26
CA LEU A 278 2.51 -6.60 1.03
C LEU A 278 3.01 -5.16 1.24
N ALA A 279 2.21 -4.32 1.90
CA ALA A 279 2.60 -2.96 2.24
C ALA A 279 3.78 -2.95 3.20
N PHE A 280 3.80 -3.81 4.23
CA PHE A 280 4.91 -3.91 5.17
C PHE A 280 6.21 -4.37 4.50
N ALA A 281 6.18 -5.51 3.81
CA ALA A 281 7.34 -6.08 3.13
C ALA A 281 7.84 -5.19 1.97
N GLY A 282 6.92 -4.56 1.24
CA GLY A 282 7.23 -3.64 0.15
C GLY A 282 7.76 -2.29 0.62
N THR A 283 7.35 -1.84 1.81
CA THR A 283 7.87 -0.59 2.40
C THR A 283 9.25 -0.81 2.97
N TYR A 284 9.49 -1.86 3.77
CA TYR A 284 10.77 -2.06 4.46
C TYR A 284 11.37 -3.44 4.14
N SER A 285 12.10 -3.52 3.03
CA SER A 285 12.63 -4.78 2.49
C SER A 285 13.48 -5.64 3.44
N PRO A 286 14.21 -5.12 4.45
CA PRO A 286 14.96 -5.98 5.38
C PRO A 286 14.08 -6.98 6.15
N VAL A 287 12.78 -6.73 6.30
CA VAL A 287 11.88 -7.67 6.98
C VAL A 287 11.61 -8.92 6.15
N CYS A 288 11.76 -8.85 4.82
CA CYS A 288 11.59 -9.97 3.91
C CYS A 288 12.49 -11.15 4.27
N GLU A 289 13.68 -10.90 4.84
CA GLU A 289 14.58 -11.96 5.27
C GLU A 289 13.93 -12.85 6.35
N SER A 290 13.16 -12.25 7.28
CA SER A 290 12.45 -12.99 8.32
C SER A 290 11.34 -13.86 7.72
N PHE A 291 10.57 -13.33 6.75
CA PHE A 291 9.57 -14.10 6.01
C PHE A 291 10.20 -15.24 5.22
N HIS A 292 11.31 -14.98 4.52
CA HIS A 292 12.03 -15.99 3.74
C HIS A 292 12.54 -17.14 4.63
N ARG A 293 13.18 -16.82 5.77
CA ARG A 293 13.68 -17.82 6.73
C ARG A 293 12.56 -18.71 7.30
N HIS A 294 11.35 -18.18 7.42
CA HIS A 294 10.18 -18.95 7.88
C HIS A 294 9.50 -19.77 6.77
N GLY A 295 10.01 -19.76 5.54
CA GLY A 295 9.42 -20.51 4.43
C GLY A 295 8.08 -19.95 3.96
N PHE A 296 7.89 -18.63 4.09
CA PHE A 296 6.60 -17.98 3.82
C PHE A 296 6.15 -18.16 2.35
N VAL A 297 7.09 -18.15 1.39
CA VAL A 297 6.78 -18.36 -0.04
C VAL A 297 6.19 -19.76 -0.28
N GLN A 298 6.78 -20.79 0.32
CA GLN A 298 6.30 -22.17 0.24
C GLN A 298 4.93 -22.30 0.88
N ARG A 299 4.73 -21.63 2.01
CA ARG A 299 3.45 -21.61 2.73
C ARG A 299 2.34 -20.99 1.87
N ILE A 300 2.59 -19.83 1.26
CA ILE A 300 1.63 -19.18 0.36
C ILE A 300 1.38 -20.03 -0.88
N ALA A 301 2.41 -20.64 -1.47
CA ALA A 301 2.26 -21.50 -2.64
C ALA A 301 1.35 -22.71 -2.35
N SER A 302 1.56 -23.37 -1.22
CA SER A 302 0.75 -24.51 -0.79
C SER A 302 -0.70 -24.09 -0.47
N PHE A 303 -0.87 -22.99 0.29
CA PHE A 303 -2.19 -22.42 0.56
C PHE A 303 -2.94 -22.10 -0.72
N TYR A 304 -2.29 -21.42 -1.68
CA TYR A 304 -2.85 -21.05 -2.98
C TYR A 304 -3.32 -22.27 -3.78
N GLU A 305 -2.52 -23.34 -3.84
CA GLU A 305 -2.89 -24.57 -4.55
C GLU A 305 -4.15 -25.20 -3.96
N LEU A 306 -4.27 -25.20 -2.63
CA LEU A 306 -5.36 -25.85 -1.90
C LEU A 306 -6.67 -25.04 -1.94
N ILE A 307 -6.58 -23.72 -1.71
CA ILE A 307 -7.76 -22.87 -1.53
C ILE A 307 -8.42 -22.48 -2.87
N THR A 308 -7.64 -22.40 -3.96
CA THR A 308 -8.13 -21.92 -5.26
C THR A 308 -9.23 -22.81 -5.86
N PRO A 309 -9.10 -24.16 -5.87
CA PRO A 309 -10.18 -25.04 -6.31
C PRO A 309 -11.47 -24.89 -5.50
N TYR A 310 -11.35 -24.69 -4.18
CA TYR A 310 -12.49 -24.51 -3.28
C TYR A 310 -13.32 -23.28 -3.67
N PHE A 311 -12.69 -22.11 -3.81
CA PHE A 311 -13.39 -20.91 -4.25
C PHE A 311 -13.92 -21.03 -5.69
N ARG A 312 -13.19 -21.71 -6.59
CA ARG A 312 -13.70 -21.96 -7.95
C ARG A 312 -15.00 -22.77 -7.94
N GLN A 313 -15.12 -23.75 -7.06
CA GLN A 313 -16.31 -24.60 -6.95
C GLN A 313 -17.49 -23.88 -6.28
N HIS A 314 -17.23 -23.06 -5.27
CA HIS A 314 -18.28 -22.42 -4.46
C HIS A 314 -18.74 -21.05 -4.99
N LEU A 315 -17.94 -20.40 -5.85
CA LEU A 315 -18.32 -19.16 -6.51
C LEU A 315 -19.07 -19.46 -7.81
N THR A 316 -20.40 -19.59 -7.73
CA THR A 316 -21.28 -19.84 -8.90
C THR A 316 -21.43 -18.58 -9.78
N SER A 317 -22.13 -18.65 -10.91
CA SER A 317 -22.25 -17.53 -11.87
C SER A 317 -23.31 -16.47 -11.53
N ASP A 318 -23.87 -16.51 -10.32
CA ASP A 318 -24.86 -15.52 -9.85
C ASP A 318 -24.23 -14.13 -9.62
N VAL A 319 -25.04 -13.08 -9.61
CA VAL A 319 -24.61 -11.67 -9.54
C VAL A 319 -23.82 -11.37 -8.25
N GLU A 320 -24.29 -11.83 -7.09
CA GLU A 320 -23.57 -11.69 -5.80
C GLU A 320 -22.24 -12.47 -5.82
N SER A 321 -22.19 -13.58 -6.55
CA SER A 321 -20.95 -14.33 -6.73
C SER A 321 -19.96 -13.63 -7.67
N ARG A 322 -20.37 -12.62 -8.47
CA ARG A 322 -19.45 -11.87 -9.35
C ARG A 322 -18.55 -10.92 -8.58
N THR A 323 -19.11 -10.11 -7.67
CA THR A 323 -18.33 -9.19 -6.83
C THR A 323 -17.33 -9.96 -5.96
N LEU A 324 -17.77 -11.09 -5.38
CA LEU A 324 -16.91 -11.97 -4.60
C LEU A 324 -15.84 -12.65 -5.45
N LYS A 325 -16.14 -13.04 -6.70
CA LYS A 325 -15.13 -13.52 -7.65
C LYS A 325 -14.07 -12.48 -7.95
N ASP A 326 -14.46 -11.22 -8.13
CA ASP A 326 -13.50 -10.16 -8.42
C ASP A 326 -12.62 -9.86 -7.22
N LYS A 327 -13.18 -9.80 -6.01
CA LYS A 327 -12.40 -9.73 -4.76
C LYS A 327 -11.44 -10.91 -4.62
N TRP A 328 -11.90 -12.13 -4.89
CA TRP A 328 -11.05 -13.32 -4.86
C TRP A 328 -9.90 -13.25 -5.88
N LYS A 329 -10.14 -12.71 -7.08
CA LYS A 329 -9.06 -12.47 -8.05
C LYS A 329 -8.03 -11.49 -7.50
N LEU A 330 -8.44 -10.42 -6.82
CA LEU A 330 -7.51 -9.49 -6.16
C LEU A 330 -6.65 -10.19 -5.11
N VAL A 331 -7.24 -11.04 -4.26
CA VAL A 331 -6.50 -11.86 -3.29
C VAL A 331 -5.45 -12.74 -3.98
N LYS A 332 -5.82 -13.46 -5.05
CA LYS A 332 -4.87 -14.29 -5.81
C LYS A 332 -3.67 -13.47 -6.30
N VAL A 333 -3.91 -12.25 -6.80
CA VAL A 333 -2.85 -11.36 -7.28
C VAL A 333 -1.98 -10.87 -6.14
N ALA A 334 -2.57 -10.44 -5.03
CA ALA A 334 -1.87 -9.96 -3.85
C ALA A 334 -0.93 -11.04 -3.28
N LEU A 335 -1.40 -12.30 -3.17
CA LEU A 335 -0.60 -13.42 -2.69
C LEU A 335 0.64 -13.66 -3.55
N ILE A 336 0.48 -13.60 -4.87
CA ILE A 336 1.58 -13.76 -5.83
C ILE A 336 2.56 -12.57 -5.73
N LYS A 337 2.05 -11.34 -5.63
CA LYS A 337 2.86 -10.13 -5.44
C LYS A 337 3.68 -10.20 -4.16
N LEU A 338 3.10 -10.68 -3.05
CA LEU A 338 3.80 -10.82 -1.78
C LEU A 338 4.98 -11.81 -1.90
N CYS A 339 4.78 -12.97 -2.53
CA CYS A 339 5.87 -13.91 -2.83
C CYS A 339 6.95 -13.25 -3.70
N ARG A 340 6.55 -12.45 -4.70
CA ARG A 340 7.51 -11.72 -5.55
C ARG A 340 8.32 -10.72 -4.75
N VAL A 341 7.71 -9.94 -3.86
CA VAL A 341 8.41 -8.96 -3.01
C VAL A 341 9.46 -9.67 -2.13
N ILE A 342 9.10 -10.78 -1.51
CA ILE A 342 10.02 -11.55 -0.66
C ILE A 342 11.19 -12.11 -1.48
N LEU A 343 10.90 -12.81 -2.58
CA LEU A 343 11.94 -13.40 -3.45
C LEU A 343 12.83 -12.34 -4.10
N ARG A 344 12.24 -11.23 -4.52
CA ARG A 344 12.98 -10.12 -5.12
C ARG A 344 13.96 -9.54 -4.10
N ALA A 345 13.50 -9.20 -2.90
CA ALA A 345 14.33 -8.60 -1.86
C ALA A 345 15.43 -9.57 -1.37
N CYS A 346 15.13 -10.85 -1.20
CA CYS A 346 16.07 -11.82 -0.61
C CYS A 346 17.03 -12.43 -1.63
N CYS A 347 16.62 -12.59 -2.89
CA CYS A 347 17.36 -13.39 -3.85
C CYS A 347 17.74 -12.64 -5.14
N VAL A 348 16.91 -11.72 -5.63
CA VAL A 348 17.13 -11.08 -6.95
C VAL A 348 17.87 -9.75 -6.83
N GLU A 349 17.40 -8.83 -5.98
CA GLU A 349 18.01 -7.52 -5.77
C GLU A 349 19.47 -7.56 -5.29
N PRO A 350 19.88 -8.48 -4.38
CA PRO A 350 21.27 -8.63 -4.02
C PRO A 350 22.20 -8.94 -5.21
N LEU A 351 21.65 -9.45 -6.32
CA LEU A 351 22.40 -9.74 -7.54
C LEU A 351 22.48 -8.53 -8.50
N GLU A 352 21.57 -7.56 -8.36
CA GLU A 352 21.51 -6.36 -9.19
C GLU A 352 22.42 -5.23 -8.64
N GLY A 353 22.82 -5.30 -7.36
CA GLY A 353 23.73 -4.37 -6.69
C GLY A 353 25.13 -4.33 -7.30
N ARG A 354 25.39 -3.33 -8.15
CA ARG A 354 26.68 -3.08 -8.85
C ARG A 354 27.82 -2.56 -7.97
N GLU A 355 27.72 -2.55 -6.65
CA GLU A 355 28.79 -2.05 -5.80
C GLU A 355 29.69 -3.20 -5.31
N MET A 356 30.88 -3.27 -5.92
CA MET A 356 32.21 -3.84 -5.57
C MET A 356 32.49 -4.61 -4.24
N ASN A 357 31.52 -4.96 -3.40
CA ASN A 357 31.73 -5.53 -2.06
C ASN A 357 30.88 -6.79 -1.76
N HIS A 358 30.11 -7.34 -2.69
CA HIS A 358 29.48 -8.64 -2.45
C HIS A 358 30.54 -9.74 -2.49
N ASN A 359 30.68 -10.46 -1.37
CA ASN A 359 31.48 -11.67 -1.30
C ASN A 359 30.85 -12.71 -2.25
N ASP A 360 31.65 -13.40 -3.06
CA ASP A 360 31.15 -14.39 -4.02
C ASP A 360 30.25 -15.45 -3.33
N ASP A 361 30.53 -15.73 -2.04
CA ASP A 361 29.72 -16.62 -1.19
C ASP A 361 28.28 -16.11 -0.96
N GLN A 362 28.07 -14.79 -0.84
CA GLN A 362 26.73 -14.21 -0.64
C GLN A 362 25.89 -14.32 -1.91
N VAL A 363 26.52 -14.06 -3.06
CA VAL A 363 25.89 -14.20 -4.39
C VAL A 363 25.48 -15.66 -4.60
N GLN A 364 26.36 -16.60 -4.29
CA GLN A 364 26.06 -18.04 -4.37
C GLN A 364 24.91 -18.42 -3.43
N SER A 365 24.90 -17.93 -2.18
CA SER A 365 23.81 -18.18 -1.23
C SER A 365 22.46 -17.71 -1.76
N CYS A 366 22.40 -16.50 -2.33
CA CYS A 366 21.16 -15.95 -2.88
C CYS A 366 20.59 -16.80 -4.04
N ILE A 367 21.48 -17.30 -4.90
CA ILE A 367 21.11 -18.19 -6.02
C ILE A 367 20.61 -19.53 -5.49
N GLU A 368 21.34 -20.15 -4.56
CA GLU A 368 20.92 -21.43 -3.97
C GLU A 368 19.59 -21.31 -3.23
N ASP A 369 19.38 -20.22 -2.48
CA ASP A 369 18.13 -19.94 -1.80
C ASP A 369 16.97 -19.82 -2.79
N TYR A 370 17.14 -19.08 -3.89
CA TYR A 370 16.12 -18.97 -4.94
C TYR A 370 15.78 -20.32 -5.57
N LEU A 371 16.82 -21.07 -5.98
CA LEU A 371 16.65 -22.39 -6.58
C LEU A 371 16.00 -23.36 -5.58
N GLN A 372 16.32 -23.25 -4.29
CA GLN A 372 15.73 -24.03 -3.21
C GLN A 372 14.25 -23.74 -3.02
N VAL A 373 13.87 -22.46 -2.98
CA VAL A 373 12.45 -22.09 -2.90
C VAL A 373 11.71 -22.62 -4.12
N LEU A 374 12.20 -22.37 -5.34
CA LEU A 374 11.54 -22.84 -6.56
C LEU A 374 11.39 -24.37 -6.60
N THR A 375 12.45 -25.10 -6.22
CA THR A 375 12.42 -26.57 -6.15
C THR A 375 11.35 -27.07 -5.18
N SER A 376 11.19 -26.40 -4.05
CA SER A 376 10.22 -26.80 -3.02
C SER A 376 8.75 -26.60 -3.44
N ILE A 377 8.47 -25.72 -4.41
CA ILE A 377 7.10 -25.40 -4.85
C ILE A 377 6.71 -26.05 -6.19
N LEU A 378 7.57 -26.88 -6.80
CA LEU A 378 7.32 -27.46 -8.14
C LEU A 378 6.05 -28.33 -8.21
N SER A 379 5.60 -28.88 -7.08
CA SER A 379 4.36 -29.66 -7.02
C SER A 379 3.09 -28.80 -7.05
N GLU A 380 3.21 -27.49 -6.75
CA GLU A 380 2.10 -26.53 -6.64
C GLU A 380 1.87 -25.84 -8.00
N LYS A 381 1.39 -26.63 -8.96
CA LYS A 381 1.33 -26.25 -10.39
C LYS A 381 0.40 -25.07 -10.70
N ARG A 382 -0.71 -24.87 -9.99
CA ARG A 382 -1.61 -23.71 -10.23
C ARG A 382 -0.94 -22.42 -9.77
N PHE A 383 -0.31 -22.47 -8.60
CA PHE A 383 0.48 -21.36 -8.09
C PHE A 383 1.63 -21.05 -9.06
N LEU A 384 2.42 -22.05 -9.43
CA LEU A 384 3.60 -21.88 -10.29
C LEU A 384 3.23 -21.26 -11.64
N SER A 385 2.14 -21.74 -12.27
CA SER A 385 1.63 -21.16 -13.51
C SER A 385 1.19 -19.69 -13.34
N SER A 386 0.46 -19.40 -12.27
CA SER A 386 -0.05 -18.05 -12.01
C SER A 386 1.07 -17.07 -11.66
N TYR A 387 2.06 -17.49 -10.87
CA TYR A 387 3.25 -16.71 -10.54
C TYR A 387 4.04 -16.40 -11.81
N ASP A 388 4.39 -17.42 -12.59
CA ASP A 388 5.24 -17.26 -13.78
C ASP A 388 4.54 -16.50 -14.92
N SER A 389 3.20 -16.48 -14.94
CA SER A 389 2.45 -15.62 -15.87
C SER A 389 2.59 -14.13 -15.59
N ARG A 390 2.96 -13.74 -14.36
CA ARG A 390 3.12 -12.35 -13.92
C ARG A 390 4.58 -11.96 -13.74
N PHE A 391 5.39 -12.90 -13.24
CA PHE A 391 6.80 -12.70 -12.92
C PHE A 391 7.60 -13.87 -13.51
N SER A 392 8.18 -13.65 -14.70
CA SER A 392 8.88 -14.68 -15.46
C SER A 392 10.05 -15.28 -14.69
N ILE A 393 9.91 -16.53 -14.25
CA ILE A 393 10.96 -17.30 -13.59
C ILE A 393 12.15 -17.47 -14.53
N ARG A 394 11.88 -17.67 -15.82
CA ARG A 394 12.94 -17.77 -16.85
C ARG A 394 13.78 -16.50 -16.92
N GLU A 395 13.16 -15.32 -16.82
CA GLU A 395 13.92 -14.07 -16.83
C GLU A 395 14.80 -13.91 -15.59
N ASP A 396 14.28 -14.23 -14.41
CA ASP A 396 15.09 -14.21 -13.18
C ASP A 396 16.26 -15.19 -13.26
N LEU A 397 16.03 -16.44 -13.69
CA LEU A 397 17.09 -17.44 -13.83
C LEU A 397 18.14 -17.02 -14.87
N ASN A 398 17.72 -16.43 -16.00
CA ASN A 398 18.63 -15.86 -16.99
C ASN A 398 19.46 -14.69 -16.42
N ARG A 399 18.93 -13.92 -15.46
CA ARG A 399 19.70 -12.87 -14.76
C ARG A 399 20.72 -13.51 -13.82
N MET A 400 20.35 -14.57 -13.10
CA MET A 400 21.22 -15.30 -12.19
C MET A 400 22.40 -15.97 -12.92
N GLN A 401 22.15 -16.59 -14.08
CA GLN A 401 23.20 -17.20 -14.93
C GLN A 401 24.19 -16.17 -15.50
N LYS A 402 23.80 -14.88 -15.59
CA LYS A 402 24.71 -13.79 -16.01
C LYS A 402 25.57 -13.27 -14.87
N SER A 403 25.32 -13.69 -13.63
CA SER A 403 26.16 -13.36 -12.49
C SER A 403 27.50 -14.12 -12.54
N LYS A 404 28.45 -13.77 -11.68
CA LYS A 404 29.78 -14.43 -11.62
C LYS A 404 29.77 -15.80 -10.94
N ALA A 405 28.66 -16.16 -10.31
CA ALA A 405 28.52 -17.36 -9.48
C ALA A 405 28.20 -18.61 -10.31
N SER A 406 28.51 -19.79 -9.78
CA SER A 406 28.19 -21.06 -10.44
C SER A 406 26.72 -21.41 -10.23
N VAL A 407 25.98 -21.63 -11.30
CA VAL A 407 24.57 -22.05 -11.27
C VAL A 407 24.47 -23.51 -11.68
N ASP A 408 23.69 -24.32 -10.95
CA ASP A 408 23.37 -25.70 -11.35
C ASP A 408 22.40 -25.70 -12.54
N GLU A 409 22.96 -25.80 -13.74
CA GLU A 409 22.21 -25.84 -15.00
C GLU A 409 21.20 -27.01 -15.06
N THR A 410 21.52 -28.16 -14.45
CA THR A 410 20.61 -29.31 -14.46
C THR A 410 19.36 -29.02 -13.63
N ARG A 411 19.55 -28.36 -12.49
CA ARG A 411 18.45 -27.92 -11.62
C ARG A 411 17.62 -26.82 -12.27
N VAL A 412 18.26 -25.88 -12.96
CA VAL A 412 17.58 -24.83 -13.73
C VAL A 412 16.69 -25.44 -14.82
N ASP A 413 17.22 -26.37 -15.62
CA ASP A 413 16.46 -27.05 -16.66
C ASP A 413 15.27 -27.83 -16.09
N TYR A 414 15.46 -28.51 -14.96
CA TYR A 414 14.38 -29.22 -14.27
C TYR A 414 13.27 -28.27 -13.79
N ILE A 415 13.63 -27.13 -13.21
CA ILE A 415 12.68 -26.10 -12.79
C ILE A 415 11.91 -25.56 -13.99
N LEU A 416 12.60 -25.19 -15.07
CA LEU A 416 11.95 -24.66 -16.28
C LEU A 416 10.99 -25.67 -16.92
N ALA A 417 11.38 -26.95 -16.98
CA ALA A 417 10.50 -28.01 -17.47
C ALA A 417 9.23 -28.17 -16.60
N ALA A 418 9.36 -28.04 -15.26
CA ALA A 418 8.24 -28.07 -14.35
C ALA A 418 7.32 -26.84 -14.51
N VAL A 419 7.89 -25.64 -14.71
CA VAL A 419 7.14 -24.41 -15.04
C VAL A 419 6.36 -24.57 -16.35
N ASP A 420 7.00 -25.08 -17.40
CA ASP A 420 6.33 -25.34 -18.68
C ASP A 420 5.22 -26.39 -18.55
N SER A 421 5.41 -27.42 -17.72
CA SER A 421 4.38 -28.40 -17.39
C SER A 421 3.21 -27.76 -16.64
N ALA A 422 3.48 -26.87 -15.69
CA ALA A 422 2.48 -26.14 -14.92
C ALA A 422 1.65 -25.20 -15.82
N ARG A 423 2.29 -24.43 -16.71
CA ARG A 423 1.61 -23.58 -17.69
C ARG A 423 0.69 -24.37 -18.62
N LYS A 424 1.11 -25.57 -19.04
CA LYS A 424 0.27 -26.45 -19.87
C LYS A 424 -0.93 -27.02 -19.09
N ALA A 425 -0.73 -27.39 -17.84
CA ALA A 425 -1.79 -27.96 -16.99
C ALA A 425 -2.80 -26.90 -16.52
N PHE A 426 -2.34 -25.67 -16.31
CA PHE A 426 -3.16 -24.56 -15.84
C PHE A 426 -2.87 -23.28 -16.66
N PRO A 427 -3.36 -23.20 -17.91
CA PRO A 427 -3.13 -22.03 -18.75
C PRO A 427 -3.69 -20.75 -18.10
N CYS A 428 -2.86 -19.72 -18.02
CA CYS A 428 -3.28 -18.37 -17.62
C CYS A 428 -3.25 -17.48 -18.87
N HIS A 429 -4.41 -16.98 -19.32
CA HIS A 429 -4.54 -16.20 -20.55
C HIS A 429 -3.94 -14.77 -20.48
N LEU A 430 -3.33 -14.38 -19.36
CA LEU A 430 -2.71 -13.06 -19.18
C LEU A 430 -1.52 -12.80 -20.13
N ALA A 431 -0.94 -13.83 -20.76
CA ALA A 431 0.29 -13.72 -21.54
C ALA A 431 0.10 -13.50 -23.06
N GLN A 432 -1.13 -13.24 -23.55
CA GLN A 432 -1.38 -12.97 -24.98
C GLN A 432 -1.85 -11.53 -25.26
N ILE A 433 -1.19 -10.53 -24.67
CA ILE A 433 -1.24 -9.15 -25.19
C ILE A 433 0.19 -8.63 -25.24
N ASN A 434 0.89 -9.00 -26.31
CA ASN A 434 2.07 -8.37 -26.92
C ASN A 434 3.02 -9.43 -27.46
N ASN A 435 2.73 -9.88 -28.69
CA ASN A 435 3.72 -10.14 -29.72
C ASN A 435 3.00 -10.28 -31.07
N GLY A 436 2.40 -9.19 -31.52
CA GLY A 436 1.91 -9.03 -32.89
C GLY A 436 3.04 -8.66 -33.84
N GLY A 437 4.10 -9.48 -33.90
CA GLY A 437 5.08 -9.41 -34.97
C GLY A 437 4.50 -10.09 -36.20
N LYS A 438 3.95 -9.31 -37.12
CA LYS A 438 3.62 -9.78 -38.48
C LYS A 438 4.89 -10.36 -39.12
N GLN A 439 4.88 -11.64 -39.44
CA GLN A 439 5.53 -12.13 -40.64
C GLN A 439 4.56 -12.99 -41.43
N ASP A 440 4.20 -12.47 -42.60
CA ASP A 440 3.57 -13.18 -43.69
C ASP A 440 4.42 -14.38 -44.09
N SER A 441 3.81 -15.56 -44.17
CA SER A 441 3.79 -16.43 -45.36
C SER A 441 3.04 -17.73 -45.03
N GLY A 442 1.85 -17.91 -45.61
CA GLY A 442 1.20 -19.23 -45.70
C GLY A 442 1.65 -19.98 -46.97
N PRO A 443 0.95 -21.06 -47.37
CA PRO A 443 0.44 -22.17 -46.55
C PRO A 443 0.77 -23.52 -47.20
N ILE A 444 0.95 -24.61 -46.44
CA ILE A 444 0.68 -25.97 -46.95
C ILE A 444 0.01 -26.81 -45.85
N VAL A 445 -1.12 -27.38 -46.26
CA VAL A 445 -2.05 -28.29 -45.59
C VAL A 445 -1.39 -29.65 -45.42
N ASP A 446 -1.62 -30.34 -44.30
CA ASP A 446 -1.88 -31.79 -44.37
C ASP A 446 -2.75 -32.27 -43.20
N LEU A 447 -3.75 -33.06 -43.59
CA LEU A 447 -4.76 -33.72 -42.77
C LEU A 447 -4.26 -35.11 -42.32
N ASN A 448 -4.90 -35.61 -41.26
CA ASN A 448 -4.89 -36.96 -40.68
C ASN A 448 -3.95 -37.16 -39.49
N ASP A 449 -4.52 -37.24 -38.28
CA ASP A 449 -4.83 -38.56 -37.73
C ASP A 449 -5.93 -38.46 -36.67
N ALA A 450 -6.77 -39.51 -36.63
CA ALA A 450 -7.92 -39.64 -35.76
C ALA A 450 -7.59 -40.49 -34.54
N ASP A 451 -8.41 -40.28 -33.50
CA ASP A 451 -8.77 -41.25 -32.46
C ASP A 451 -7.95 -41.24 -31.16
N LYS A 452 -8.48 -40.56 -30.13
CA LYS A 452 -9.09 -41.25 -28.97
C LYS A 452 -9.88 -40.28 -28.08
N SER A 453 -11.17 -40.59 -27.96
CA SER A 453 -12.10 -40.01 -26.99
C SER A 453 -11.84 -40.55 -25.59
N VAL A 454 -11.62 -39.67 -24.60
CA VAL A 454 -12.08 -39.86 -23.21
C VAL A 454 -12.47 -38.48 -22.63
N ASN A 455 -13.77 -38.22 -22.64
CA ASN A 455 -14.58 -37.55 -21.62
C ASN A 455 -13.88 -36.53 -20.69
N GLY A 456 -14.02 -35.25 -21.02
CA GLY A 456 -13.75 -34.14 -20.12
C GLY A 456 -14.55 -32.93 -20.59
N ARG A 457 -15.69 -32.68 -19.95
CA ARG A 457 -16.57 -31.54 -20.21
C ARG A 457 -15.77 -30.26 -19.93
N SER A 458 -15.20 -29.69 -20.99
CA SER A 458 -14.48 -28.43 -20.99
C SER A 458 -15.49 -27.30 -20.93
N ASP A 459 -15.94 -26.94 -19.72
CA ASP A 459 -16.64 -25.68 -19.52
C ASP A 459 -15.58 -24.56 -19.54
N GLU A 460 -15.63 -23.75 -20.60
CA GLU A 460 -14.88 -22.51 -20.78
C GLU A 460 -15.16 -21.55 -19.62
N TRP A 461 -14.12 -21.26 -18.83
CA TRP A 461 -14.08 -20.13 -17.91
C TRP A 461 -12.96 -19.22 -18.38
N THR A 462 -13.30 -18.28 -19.27
CA THR A 462 -12.37 -17.28 -19.77
C THR A 462 -12.25 -16.15 -18.75
N GLU A 463 -11.07 -16.04 -18.13
CA GLU A 463 -10.67 -14.86 -17.36
C GLU A 463 -10.33 -13.72 -18.33
N GLU A 464 -11.35 -13.10 -18.91
CA GLU A 464 -11.24 -11.83 -19.63
C GLU A 464 -11.65 -10.67 -18.70
N HIS A 465 -10.90 -9.57 -18.79
CA HIS A 465 -11.02 -8.31 -18.05
C HIS A 465 -10.42 -8.25 -16.63
N ILE A 466 -9.09 -8.29 -16.52
CA ILE A 466 -8.35 -7.52 -15.48
C ILE A 466 -7.00 -7.06 -16.07
N SER A 467 -7.04 -6.12 -17.02
CA SER A 467 -5.86 -5.32 -17.38
C SER A 467 -5.87 -3.91 -16.76
N ASP A 468 -6.95 -3.49 -16.08
CA ASP A 468 -7.11 -2.09 -15.64
C ASP A 468 -7.25 -1.89 -14.12
N VAL A 469 -6.84 -2.85 -13.28
CA VAL A 469 -6.93 -2.72 -11.80
C VAL A 469 -5.57 -2.51 -11.14
N ASN A 470 -4.59 -1.96 -11.88
CA ASN A 470 -3.54 -1.14 -11.27
C ASN A 470 -3.97 0.31 -11.48
N GLY A 471 -4.40 0.98 -10.41
CA GLY A 471 -5.00 2.30 -10.46
C GLY A 471 -4.19 3.35 -11.22
N PHE A 472 -4.84 4.02 -12.15
CA PHE A 472 -4.77 5.47 -12.27
C PHE A 472 -6.08 6.07 -11.77
N ILE A 473 -6.26 6.09 -10.46
CA ILE A 473 -7.03 7.17 -9.85
C ILE A 473 -6.01 8.24 -9.50
N LYS A 474 -5.85 9.21 -10.40
CA LYS A 474 -5.31 10.52 -10.00
C LYS A 474 -6.41 11.24 -9.22
N GLU A 475 -6.53 10.95 -7.94
CA GLU A 475 -7.02 11.97 -7.03
C GLU A 475 -5.95 13.05 -6.95
N LYS A 476 -6.12 14.12 -7.76
CA LYS A 476 -5.42 15.38 -7.52
C LYS A 476 -6.37 16.31 -6.81
N ASN A 477 -6.12 16.42 -5.50
CA ASN A 477 -6.54 17.55 -4.69
C ASN A 477 -6.17 18.88 -5.39
N LYS A 478 -7.11 19.81 -5.29
CA LYS A 478 -7.08 21.16 -5.85
C LYS A 478 -5.88 21.96 -5.31
N GLY A 479 -4.97 22.31 -6.22
CA GLY A 479 -3.97 23.35 -6.04
C GLY A 479 -3.71 23.99 -7.40
N ALA A 480 -3.97 25.29 -7.53
CA ALA A 480 -3.94 26.03 -8.78
C ALA A 480 -2.58 25.90 -9.50
N THR A 481 -2.53 25.05 -10.53
CA THR A 481 -1.49 25.03 -11.57
C THR A 481 -2.11 24.41 -12.83
N SER A 482 -1.93 25.09 -13.97
CA SER A 482 -2.50 24.71 -15.27
C SER A 482 -2.11 23.27 -15.65
N LYS A 483 -3.10 22.43 -15.98
CA LYS A 483 -2.87 21.09 -16.54
C LYS A 483 -2.17 21.28 -17.90
N THR A 484 -0.95 20.77 -18.07
CA THR A 484 -0.33 20.70 -19.39
C THR A 484 -0.63 19.33 -20.00
N VAL A 485 -1.49 19.30 -21.02
CA VAL A 485 -1.83 18.10 -21.80
C VAL A 485 -0.83 17.93 -22.94
N ASP A 486 -0.43 16.68 -23.21
CA ASP A 486 0.52 16.34 -24.29
C ASP A 486 -0.09 16.63 -25.67
N GLU A 487 0.74 16.92 -26.69
CA GLU A 487 0.25 17.35 -28.01
C GLU A 487 -0.59 16.27 -28.70
N VAL A 488 -0.30 14.99 -28.44
CA VAL A 488 -1.05 13.84 -29.00
C VAL A 488 -2.44 13.74 -28.36
N GLU A 489 -2.53 13.91 -27.05
CA GLU A 489 -3.79 13.87 -26.31
C GLU A 489 -4.67 15.08 -26.66
N LEU A 490 -4.06 16.27 -26.77
CA LEU A 490 -4.77 17.47 -27.22
C LEU A 490 -5.32 17.31 -28.64
N PHE A 491 -4.57 16.70 -29.56
CA PHE A 491 -5.06 16.43 -30.91
C PHE A 491 -6.24 15.46 -30.90
N SER A 492 -6.17 14.39 -30.10
CA SER A 492 -7.28 13.44 -29.93
C SER A 492 -8.55 14.12 -29.41
N MET A 493 -8.41 15.03 -28.44
CA MET A 493 -9.55 15.78 -27.88
C MET A 493 -10.18 16.73 -28.89
N ILE A 494 -9.36 17.44 -29.68
CA ILE A 494 -9.84 18.33 -30.74
C ILE A 494 -10.61 17.54 -31.79
N THR A 495 -10.05 16.44 -32.27
CA THR A 495 -10.72 15.58 -33.27
C THR A 495 -12.03 15.04 -32.74
N HIS A 496 -12.08 14.59 -31.47
CA HIS A 496 -13.32 14.09 -30.87
C HIS A 496 -14.44 15.14 -30.85
N ILE A 497 -14.12 16.40 -30.53
CA ILE A 497 -15.10 17.48 -30.52
C ILE A 497 -15.55 17.84 -31.94
N GLN A 498 -14.62 17.87 -32.90
CA GLN A 498 -14.93 18.20 -34.29
C GLN A 498 -15.68 17.10 -35.05
N ASP A 499 -15.50 15.83 -34.67
CA ASP A 499 -16.28 14.71 -35.20
C ASP A 499 -17.76 14.83 -34.83
N ILE A 500 -18.06 15.39 -33.65
CA ILE A 500 -19.43 15.60 -33.15
C ILE A 500 -20.00 16.95 -33.61
N LEU A 501 -19.18 18.01 -33.63
CA LEU A 501 -19.54 19.37 -34.02
C LEU A 501 -18.66 19.86 -35.18
N PRO A 502 -18.92 19.41 -36.43
CA PRO A 502 -18.11 19.78 -37.58
C PRO A 502 -18.28 21.26 -37.92
N GLY A 503 -17.17 21.95 -38.19
CA GLY A 503 -17.14 23.36 -38.59
C GLY A 503 -16.56 24.34 -37.57
N LEU A 504 -16.16 23.87 -36.38
CA LEU A 504 -15.43 24.67 -35.39
C LEU A 504 -13.93 24.69 -35.70
N GLY A 505 -13.30 25.86 -35.61
CA GLY A 505 -11.86 26.00 -35.82
C GLY A 505 -11.04 25.40 -34.69
N ASP A 506 -9.94 24.71 -35.00
CA ASP A 506 -9.07 24.03 -34.03
C ASP A 506 -8.61 24.94 -32.89
N GLY A 507 -8.34 26.22 -33.19
CA GLY A 507 -7.89 27.21 -32.22
C GLY A 507 -8.99 27.61 -31.24
N PHE A 508 -10.25 27.66 -31.69
CA PHE A 508 -11.40 27.89 -30.83
C PHE A 508 -11.65 26.69 -29.91
N VAL A 509 -11.54 25.47 -30.45
CA VAL A 509 -11.70 24.23 -29.68
C VAL A 509 -10.62 24.13 -28.60
N ILE A 510 -9.37 24.49 -28.90
CA ILE A 510 -8.28 24.54 -27.90
C ILE A 510 -8.61 25.49 -26.75
N LEU A 511 -9.14 26.69 -27.04
CA LEU A 511 -9.53 27.65 -26.01
C LEU A 511 -10.64 27.10 -25.09
N CYS A 512 -11.62 26.41 -25.67
CA CYS A 512 -12.71 25.80 -24.91
C CYS A 512 -12.21 24.67 -24.01
N ILE A 513 -11.37 23.79 -24.53
CA ILE A 513 -10.78 22.67 -23.79
C ILE A 513 -9.88 23.19 -22.66
N GLU A 514 -9.07 24.23 -22.89
CA GLU A 514 -8.21 24.80 -21.86
C GLU A 514 -8.98 25.46 -20.71
N GLU A 515 -10.01 26.26 -21.01
CA GLU A 515 -10.83 26.93 -19.99
C GLU A 515 -11.67 25.92 -19.18
N LEU A 516 -12.08 24.83 -19.81
CA LEU A 516 -12.90 23.76 -19.22
C LEU A 516 -12.02 22.58 -18.74
N ASN A 517 -10.77 22.84 -18.35
CA ASN A 517 -9.88 21.88 -17.68
C ASN A 517 -9.63 20.56 -18.44
N TYR A 518 -9.67 20.63 -19.77
CA TYR A 518 -9.49 19.55 -20.72
C TYR A 518 -10.59 18.48 -20.69
N ASP A 519 -11.81 18.87 -20.31
CA ASP A 519 -13.00 18.00 -20.33
C ASP A 519 -13.76 18.14 -21.65
N VAL A 520 -13.66 17.12 -22.49
CA VAL A 520 -14.27 17.08 -23.82
C VAL A 520 -15.79 17.01 -23.75
N GLU A 521 -16.36 16.23 -22.83
CA GLU A 521 -17.81 16.06 -22.71
C GLU A 521 -18.46 17.35 -22.22
N GLN A 522 -17.82 18.02 -21.27
CA GLN A 522 -18.29 19.32 -20.79
C GLN A 522 -18.25 20.38 -21.90
N VAL A 523 -17.19 20.40 -22.72
CA VAL A 523 -17.09 21.30 -23.88
C VAL A 523 -18.22 21.03 -24.87
N ILE A 524 -18.49 19.76 -25.21
CA ILE A 524 -19.55 19.39 -26.15
C ILE A 524 -20.93 19.80 -25.61
N ASN A 525 -21.21 19.49 -24.34
CA ASN A 525 -22.50 19.83 -23.72
C ASN A 525 -22.73 21.35 -23.69
N LEU A 526 -21.73 22.14 -23.31
CA LEU A 526 -21.87 23.61 -23.27
C LEU A 526 -21.97 24.24 -24.67
N LEU A 527 -21.33 23.63 -25.69
CA LEU A 527 -21.48 24.06 -27.08
C LEU A 527 -22.85 23.70 -27.67
N LEU A 528 -23.42 22.55 -27.29
CA LEU A 528 -24.77 22.14 -27.71
C LEU A 528 -25.86 22.96 -27.02
N GLU A 529 -25.64 23.37 -25.77
CA GLU A 529 -26.56 24.20 -24.99
C GLU A 529 -26.38 25.71 -25.24
N ASP A 530 -25.44 26.13 -26.10
CA ASP A 530 -25.05 27.53 -26.36
C ASP A 530 -24.79 28.34 -25.06
N ASN A 531 -24.26 27.67 -24.02
CA ASN A 531 -24.06 28.21 -22.68
C ASN A 531 -22.56 28.28 -22.33
N LEU A 532 -21.77 28.93 -23.19
CA LEU A 532 -20.33 29.05 -22.99
C LEU A 532 -19.97 30.03 -21.85
N PRO A 533 -18.83 29.83 -21.16
CA PRO A 533 -18.34 30.80 -20.18
C PRO A 533 -18.20 32.22 -20.77
N PRO A 534 -18.38 33.29 -19.97
CA PRO A 534 -18.33 34.68 -20.46
C PRO A 534 -17.00 35.06 -21.13
N SER A 535 -15.91 34.35 -20.80
CA SER A 535 -14.57 34.49 -21.40
C SER A 535 -14.51 34.02 -22.86
N LEU A 536 -15.42 33.12 -23.28
CA LEU A 536 -15.43 32.46 -24.59
C LEU A 536 -16.64 32.82 -25.47
N GLU A 537 -17.66 33.46 -24.91
CA GLU A 537 -18.90 33.83 -25.62
C GLU A 537 -18.64 34.75 -26.83
N ASN A 538 -17.64 35.62 -26.76
CA ASN A 538 -17.24 36.53 -27.84
C ASN A 538 -16.04 36.03 -28.68
N ALA A 539 -15.56 34.81 -28.44
CA ALA A 539 -14.41 34.27 -29.17
C ALA A 539 -14.81 33.82 -30.59
N ASN A 540 -13.90 33.99 -31.55
CA ASN A 540 -14.15 33.62 -32.95
C ASN A 540 -14.25 32.10 -33.10
N ARG A 541 -15.45 31.58 -33.38
CA ARG A 541 -15.73 30.13 -33.52
C ARG A 541 -14.95 29.44 -34.66
N ASN A 542 -14.42 30.22 -35.61
CA ASN A 542 -13.61 29.71 -36.74
C ASN A 542 -12.09 29.93 -36.55
N LEU A 543 -11.65 30.28 -35.34
CA LEU A 543 -10.24 30.57 -35.06
C LEU A 543 -9.36 29.34 -35.34
N SER A 544 -8.32 29.52 -36.15
CA SER A 544 -7.35 28.45 -36.43
C SER A 544 -6.27 28.35 -35.36
N LYS A 545 -5.65 27.17 -35.22
CA LYS A 545 -4.53 26.93 -34.29
C LYS A 545 -3.35 27.89 -34.52
N GLU A 546 -3.11 28.27 -35.77
CA GLU A 546 -2.03 29.17 -36.19
C GLU A 546 -2.27 30.62 -35.76
N GLU A 547 -3.53 31.08 -35.80
CA GLU A 547 -3.94 32.41 -35.35
C GLU A 547 -3.89 32.52 -33.83
N LEU A 548 -4.28 31.48 -33.11
CA LEU A 548 -4.16 31.38 -31.65
C LEU A 548 -2.70 31.47 -31.18
N MET A 549 -1.81 30.74 -31.86
CA MET A 549 -0.37 30.76 -31.55
C MET A 549 0.28 32.13 -31.80
N LYS A 550 -0.25 32.93 -32.72
CA LYS A 550 0.20 34.32 -32.95
C LYS A 550 -0.28 35.27 -31.84
N THR A 551 -1.50 35.09 -31.34
CA THR A 551 -2.05 35.90 -30.23
C THR A 551 -1.34 35.63 -28.91
N ARG A 552 -0.91 34.38 -28.64
CA ARG A 552 -0.13 34.02 -27.43
C ARG A 552 1.31 34.58 -27.41
N LYS A 553 1.88 34.93 -28.56
CA LYS A 553 3.26 35.44 -28.67
C LYS A 553 3.39 36.95 -28.54
N GLN A 554 2.29 37.69 -28.45
CA GLN A 554 2.35 39.12 -28.08
C GLN A 554 2.41 39.23 -26.55
N PRO A 555 3.49 39.77 -25.96
CA PRO A 555 3.59 39.91 -24.52
C PRO A 555 2.55 40.93 -24.04
N VAL A 556 1.64 40.46 -23.19
CA VAL A 556 0.74 41.32 -22.41
C VAL A 556 1.60 42.09 -21.40
N ALA A 557 1.68 43.40 -21.55
CA ALA A 557 2.34 44.28 -20.59
C ALA A 557 1.70 44.11 -19.21
N THR A 558 2.48 43.63 -18.24
CA THR A 558 2.02 43.41 -16.87
C THR A 558 1.82 44.71 -16.10
N VAL A 559 0.77 44.72 -15.27
CA VAL A 559 0.28 45.78 -14.37
C VAL A 559 1.33 46.34 -13.37
N LEU A 560 2.55 45.80 -13.36
CA LEU A 560 3.70 46.29 -12.58
C LEU A 560 4.45 47.45 -13.26
N GLU A 561 4.32 47.67 -14.57
CA GLU A 561 4.94 48.81 -15.27
C GLU A 561 4.08 50.09 -15.23
N GLN A 562 2.79 49.98 -14.91
CA GLN A 562 1.87 51.13 -14.82
C GLN A 562 1.90 51.84 -13.44
N ARG A 563 2.67 51.34 -12.46
CA ARG A 563 2.82 51.99 -11.14
C ARG A 563 4.14 52.74 -10.95
N THR A 564 5.06 52.68 -11.90
CA THR A 564 6.37 53.38 -11.85
C THR A 564 6.45 54.61 -12.76
N LEU A 565 5.36 54.99 -13.44
CA LEU A 565 5.26 56.21 -14.26
C LEU A 565 4.11 57.13 -13.82
N GLY A 566 3.90 57.22 -12.50
CA GLY A 566 2.98 58.15 -11.86
C GLY A 566 3.65 58.87 -10.69
N LEU A 567 4.76 59.56 -10.97
CA LEU A 567 5.25 60.71 -10.21
C LEU A 567 5.12 61.94 -11.10
#